data_AF-A0A916JEL8-F1
#
_entry.id   AF-A0A916JEL8-F1
#
_cell.length_a   1.000
_cell.length_b   1.000
_cell.length_c   1.000
_cell.angle_alpha   90.00
_cell.angle_beta   90.00
_cell.angle_gamma   90.00
#
_symmetry.space_group_name_H-M   'P 1'
#
loop_
_entity.id
_entity.type
_entity.pdbx_description
1 polymer ?
#
loop_
_entity_poly.entity_id
_entity_poly.type
_entity_poly.pdbx_seq_one_letter_code
_entity_poly.pdbx_strand_id
1 'polypeptide(L)'
;MKQIFQFLVLVLLHTHWAKGQSPQFSQFYANPIYSNPALAGDAGTPRFIANYRNQWASVGTAFQTAAFSFDTYAEDAGVGLGFQALHDQRGHTLRSSQLSAQASKLVYLDGQKEYRLIGGLQGTWTSNTWNGDDLSYVSQFLGTADPLATMAVTQNRVSASAGFILEYVPSSAYDATYWLSSAWHNIGVNQDVSIEHQRINIQVGTKIPIDIPPFFGNNLGSDLDRESALTMALQVRKQGPSRQMDAGFNIIASPLLFGVWYRGMVWGATRRDALIGTVGWARGNILLQTSYDLPVSSLGLDTGAFEISVWYGIDALFRFTGKGGNDRRGRKCLRY
;
A
#
# COMPACT_ATOMS: atom_id res chain seq x y z
N MET A 1 -14.08 -6.71 51.69
CA MET A 1 -14.57 -5.67 50.74
C MET A 1 -13.46 -4.85 50.09
N LYS A 2 -12.49 -4.29 50.82
CA LYS A 2 -11.36 -3.52 50.22
C LYS A 2 -10.49 -4.31 49.22
N GLN A 3 -10.23 -5.61 49.47
CA GLN A 3 -9.39 -6.42 48.57
C GLN A 3 -10.08 -6.78 47.24
N ILE A 4 -11.41 -6.93 47.23
CA ILE A 4 -12.19 -7.17 46.00
C ILE A 4 -12.23 -5.90 45.13
N PHE A 5 -12.34 -4.72 45.76
CA PHE A 5 -12.27 -3.44 45.06
C PHE A 5 -10.87 -3.17 44.48
N GLN A 6 -9.80 -3.51 45.21
CA GLN A 6 -8.43 -3.40 44.70
C GLN A 6 -8.16 -4.37 43.54
N PHE A 7 -8.71 -5.58 43.58
CA PHE A 7 -8.62 -6.55 42.48
C PHE A 7 -9.40 -6.06 41.24
N LEU A 8 -10.62 -5.52 41.41
CA LEU A 8 -11.41 -4.91 40.33
C LEU A 8 -10.70 -3.70 39.70
N VAL A 9 -10.04 -2.85 40.49
CA VAL A 9 -9.26 -1.72 39.99
C VAL A 9 -8.00 -2.18 39.24
N LEU A 10 -7.34 -3.25 39.69
CA LEU A 10 -6.19 -3.86 39.00
C LEU A 10 -6.57 -4.53 37.67
N VAL A 11 -7.75 -5.15 37.60
CA VAL A 11 -8.31 -5.72 36.35
C VAL A 11 -8.77 -4.62 35.39
N LEU A 12 -9.33 -3.50 35.90
CA LEU A 12 -9.71 -2.34 35.09
C LEU A 12 -8.51 -1.52 34.58
N LEU A 13 -7.35 -1.60 35.23
CA LEU A 13 -6.10 -0.95 34.79
C LEU A 13 -5.29 -1.79 33.79
N HIS A 14 -5.71 -3.01 33.46
CA HIS A 14 -5.17 -3.82 32.38
C HIS A 14 -5.91 -3.57 31.06
N THR A 15 -6.10 -2.31 30.66
CA THR A 15 -6.41 -2.01 29.25
C THR A 15 -5.13 -2.24 28.45
N HIS A 16 -4.97 -3.47 27.98
CA HIS A 16 -3.86 -3.87 27.14
C HIS A 16 -3.67 -2.90 25.98
N TRP A 17 -2.46 -2.39 25.81
CA TRP A 17 -2.04 -1.80 24.54
C TRP A 17 -2.16 -2.89 23.48
N ALA A 18 -3.28 -2.91 22.77
CA ALA A 18 -3.47 -3.81 21.64
C ALA A 18 -2.35 -3.53 20.63
N LYS A 19 -1.52 -4.53 20.37
CA LYS A 19 -0.45 -4.44 19.36
C LYS A 19 -1.05 -4.86 18.02
N GLY A 20 -1.64 -3.90 17.31
CA GLY A 20 -2.21 -4.14 15.98
C GLY A 20 -1.30 -3.61 14.86
N GLN A 21 -1.00 -4.45 13.87
CA GLN A 21 -0.37 -3.99 12.63
C GLN A 21 -1.43 -3.48 11.65
N SER A 22 -1.04 -2.50 10.83
CA SER A 22 -1.84 -2.07 9.69
C SER A 22 -1.82 -3.18 8.62
N PRO A 23 -2.86 -3.29 7.79
CA PRO A 23 -2.87 -4.26 6.69
C PRO A 23 -1.67 -4.07 5.77
N GLN A 24 -1.20 -5.14 5.17
CA GLN A 24 -0.04 -5.11 4.28
C GLN A 24 -0.43 -5.66 2.92
N PHE A 25 -0.01 -4.98 1.87
CA PHE A 25 -0.17 -5.42 0.49
C PHE A 25 1.13 -6.08 0.01
N SER A 26 1.02 -7.05 -0.89
CA SER A 26 2.13 -7.72 -1.59
C SER A 26 2.87 -6.72 -2.46
N GLN A 27 2.09 -5.87 -3.12
CA GLN A 27 2.56 -4.89 -4.08
C GLN A 27 2.39 -3.51 -3.46
N PHE A 28 3.34 -3.07 -2.62
CA PHE A 28 3.24 -1.75 -1.98
C PHE A 28 3.19 -0.58 -2.98
N TYR A 29 3.68 -0.79 -4.20
CA TYR A 29 3.60 0.15 -5.33
C TYR A 29 2.23 0.12 -6.02
N ALA A 30 1.46 -0.97 -5.89
CA ALA A 30 0.12 -1.10 -6.47
C ALA A 30 -0.96 -0.32 -5.70
N ASN A 31 -0.61 0.29 -4.56
CA ASN A 31 -1.44 1.22 -3.80
C ASN A 31 -0.60 2.41 -3.29
N PRO A 32 -0.26 3.39 -4.15
CA PRO A 32 0.71 4.45 -3.86
C PRO A 32 0.29 5.31 -2.68
N ILE A 33 -0.96 5.79 -2.70
CA ILE A 33 -1.44 6.76 -1.71
C ILE A 33 -1.68 6.12 -0.33
N TYR A 34 -1.81 4.79 -0.25
CA TYR A 34 -1.71 4.04 1.01
C TYR A 34 -0.27 4.00 1.56
N SER A 35 0.69 3.93 0.64
CA SER A 35 2.11 3.74 0.92
C SER A 35 2.79 5.03 1.38
N ASN A 36 2.43 6.16 0.77
CA ASN A 36 2.93 7.49 1.13
C ASN A 36 1.93 8.57 0.66
N PRO A 37 1.44 9.46 1.55
CA PRO A 37 0.50 10.52 1.15
C PRO A 37 1.10 11.52 0.15
N ALA A 38 2.43 11.61 0.04
CA ALA A 38 3.09 12.40 -0.99
C ALA A 38 2.87 11.84 -2.42
N LEU A 39 2.41 10.60 -2.57
CA LEU A 39 2.08 9.99 -3.87
C LEU A 39 0.68 10.39 -4.37
N ALA A 40 -0.10 11.17 -3.63
CA ALA A 40 -1.38 11.67 -4.13
C ALA A 40 -1.15 12.54 -5.38
N GLY A 41 -1.78 12.19 -6.50
CA GLY A 41 -1.64 12.89 -7.78
C GLY A 41 -0.34 12.59 -8.52
N ASP A 42 0.49 11.63 -8.08
CA ASP A 42 1.77 11.33 -8.73
C ASP A 42 1.64 10.82 -10.18
N ALA A 43 0.49 10.22 -10.52
CA ALA A 43 0.18 9.78 -11.88
C ALA A 43 -0.05 10.95 -12.86
N GLY A 44 -0.20 12.19 -12.38
CA GLY A 44 -0.46 13.35 -13.24
C GLY A 44 -1.78 13.29 -14.02
N THR A 45 -2.61 12.29 -13.75
CA THR A 45 -3.96 12.11 -14.29
C THR A 45 -4.87 11.62 -13.18
N PRO A 46 -6.16 12.00 -13.17
CA PRO A 46 -7.10 11.40 -12.24
C PRO A 46 -7.14 9.88 -12.43
N ARG A 47 -6.97 9.13 -11.34
CA ARG A 47 -7.01 7.66 -11.38
C ARG A 47 -7.83 7.08 -10.24
N PHE A 48 -8.40 5.92 -10.50
CA PHE A 48 -9.00 5.03 -9.53
C PHE A 48 -8.13 3.79 -9.38
N ILE A 49 -8.00 3.31 -8.14
CA ILE A 49 -7.29 2.07 -7.84
C ILE A 49 -8.17 1.26 -6.89
N ALA A 50 -8.35 -0.03 -7.20
CA ALA A 50 -8.96 -1.00 -6.32
C ALA A 50 -7.97 -2.13 -6.06
N ASN A 51 -7.76 -2.47 -4.79
CA ASN A 51 -6.92 -3.59 -4.39
C ASN A 51 -7.74 -4.54 -3.52
N TYR A 52 -7.59 -5.83 -3.74
CA TYR A 52 -8.14 -6.88 -2.88
C TYR A 52 -7.06 -7.90 -2.58
N ARG A 53 -6.90 -8.21 -1.30
CA ARG A 53 -5.94 -9.20 -0.80
C ARG A 53 -6.66 -10.20 0.08
N ASN A 54 -6.41 -11.47 -0.16
CA ASN A 54 -6.84 -12.57 0.68
C ASN A 54 -5.62 -13.37 1.16
N GLN A 55 -5.36 -13.32 2.46
CA GLN A 55 -4.23 -13.96 3.11
C GLN A 55 -4.69 -15.11 4.01
N TRP A 56 -3.95 -16.22 3.98
CA TRP A 56 -4.19 -17.42 4.80
C TRP A 56 -5.57 -18.06 4.58
N ALA A 57 -6.07 -18.00 3.34
CA ALA A 57 -7.38 -18.55 2.98
C ALA A 57 -7.56 -20.04 3.36
N SER A 58 -6.47 -20.82 3.31
CA SER A 58 -6.43 -22.26 3.63
C SER A 58 -6.38 -22.58 5.12
N VAL A 59 -6.12 -21.61 6.00
CA VAL A 59 -5.90 -21.85 7.45
C VAL A 59 -7.17 -21.56 8.28
N GLY A 60 -8.33 -21.41 7.64
CA GLY A 60 -9.64 -21.28 8.27
C GLY A 60 -9.96 -19.89 8.86
N THR A 61 -8.94 -19.07 9.15
CA THR A 61 -9.09 -17.67 9.58
C THR A 61 -8.41 -16.71 8.61
N ALA A 62 -9.04 -16.53 7.45
CA ALA A 62 -8.53 -15.65 6.41
C ALA A 62 -8.49 -14.18 6.84
N PHE A 63 -7.50 -13.46 6.32
CA PHE A 63 -7.38 -12.01 6.41
C PHE A 63 -7.76 -11.44 5.05
N GLN A 64 -8.83 -10.66 5.01
CA GLN A 64 -9.37 -10.09 3.78
C GLN A 64 -9.26 -8.58 3.86
N THR A 65 -8.44 -8.00 2.98
CA THR A 65 -8.23 -6.55 2.92
C THR A 65 -8.67 -6.04 1.56
N ALA A 66 -9.54 -5.04 1.55
CA ALA A 66 -9.95 -4.31 0.36
C ALA A 66 -9.55 -2.84 0.50
N ALA A 67 -9.05 -2.24 -0.57
CA ALA A 67 -8.80 -0.81 -0.64
C ALA A 67 -9.35 -0.24 -1.94
N PHE A 68 -9.90 0.96 -1.85
CA PHE A 68 -10.29 1.77 -2.98
C PHE A 68 -9.67 3.15 -2.81
N SER A 69 -9.06 3.68 -3.86
CA SER A 69 -8.51 5.02 -3.86
C SER A 69 -8.84 5.77 -5.14
N PHE A 70 -8.97 7.08 -4.99
CA PHE A 70 -9.03 8.04 -6.07
C PHE A 70 -8.02 9.14 -5.79
N ASP A 71 -7.22 9.52 -6.78
CA ASP A 71 -6.35 10.68 -6.68
C ASP A 71 -6.21 11.41 -8.01
N THR A 72 -5.93 12.70 -7.92
CA THR A 72 -5.84 13.63 -9.05
C THR A 72 -4.76 14.68 -8.80
N TYR A 73 -4.34 15.37 -9.86
CA TYR A 73 -3.30 16.38 -9.82
C TYR A 73 -3.74 17.66 -10.51
N ALA A 74 -3.64 18.77 -9.78
CA ALA A 74 -3.85 20.12 -10.30
C ALA A 74 -2.50 20.71 -10.72
N GLU A 75 -2.20 20.65 -12.02
CA GLU A 75 -0.90 21.07 -12.59
C GLU A 75 -0.54 22.53 -12.28
N ASP A 76 -1.49 23.47 -12.45
CA ASP A 76 -1.28 24.90 -12.23
C ASP A 76 -0.91 25.22 -10.77
N ALA A 77 -1.46 24.44 -9.83
CA ALA A 77 -1.20 24.59 -8.41
C ALA A 77 -0.02 23.72 -7.96
N GLY A 78 0.44 22.75 -8.75
CA GLY A 78 1.41 21.74 -8.32
C GLY A 78 0.93 20.91 -7.12
N VAL A 79 -0.38 20.69 -7.01
CA VAL A 79 -1.03 20.04 -5.85
C VAL A 79 -1.71 18.76 -6.27
N GLY A 80 -1.46 17.67 -5.55
CA GLY A 80 -2.21 16.43 -5.66
C GLY A 80 -3.27 16.33 -4.56
N LEU A 81 -4.41 15.72 -4.89
CA LEU A 81 -5.49 15.44 -3.94
C LEU A 81 -5.85 13.97 -4.03
N GLY A 82 -6.05 13.32 -2.88
CA GLY A 82 -6.36 11.90 -2.80
C GLY A 82 -7.43 11.58 -1.77
N PHE A 83 -8.20 10.55 -2.07
CA PHE A 83 -9.15 9.93 -1.16
C PHE A 83 -8.93 8.42 -1.16
N GLN A 84 -9.03 7.79 0.01
CA GLN A 84 -8.90 6.35 0.15
C GLN A 84 -9.89 5.81 1.17
N ALA A 85 -10.54 4.70 0.79
CA ALA A 85 -11.27 3.84 1.70
C ALA A 85 -10.52 2.50 1.81
N LEU A 86 -10.36 2.01 3.03
CA LEU A 86 -9.74 0.72 3.27
C LEU A 86 -10.57 -0.06 4.29
N HIS A 87 -10.83 -1.32 3.99
CA HIS A 87 -11.54 -2.25 4.85
C HIS A 87 -10.69 -3.49 5.05
N ASP A 88 -10.54 -3.91 6.29
CA ASP A 88 -9.76 -5.07 6.70
C ASP A 88 -10.56 -5.93 7.65
N GLN A 89 -10.71 -7.21 7.31
CA GLN A 89 -11.38 -8.22 8.10
C GLN A 89 -10.38 -9.32 8.47
N ARG A 90 -10.27 -9.61 9.77
CA ARG A 90 -9.33 -10.60 10.33
C ARG A 90 -10.15 -11.71 10.96
N GLY A 91 -10.26 -12.83 10.25
CA GLY A 91 -11.21 -13.88 10.61
C GLY A 91 -12.65 -13.35 10.61
N HIS A 92 -13.45 -13.79 11.57
CA HIS A 92 -14.86 -13.39 11.68
C HIS A 92 -15.08 -12.25 12.68
N THR A 93 -14.08 -11.95 13.52
CA THR A 93 -14.27 -11.19 14.75
C THR A 93 -13.80 -9.75 14.67
N LEU A 94 -12.73 -9.46 13.93
CA LEU A 94 -12.13 -8.13 13.89
C LEU A 94 -12.32 -7.50 12.52
N ARG A 95 -12.88 -6.29 12.52
CA ARG A 95 -13.07 -5.46 11.31
C ARG A 95 -12.45 -4.09 11.55
N SER A 96 -11.76 -3.55 10.56
CA SER A 96 -11.20 -2.21 10.57
C SER A 96 -11.58 -1.50 9.29
N SER A 97 -12.24 -0.35 9.40
CA SER A 97 -12.59 0.51 8.27
C SER A 97 -11.89 1.85 8.41
N GLN A 98 -11.27 2.31 7.33
CA GLN A 98 -10.50 3.55 7.29
C GLN A 98 -10.98 4.40 6.13
N LEU A 99 -11.15 5.70 6.40
CA LEU A 99 -11.41 6.72 5.40
C LEU A 99 -10.33 7.78 5.53
N SER A 100 -9.66 8.08 4.42
CA SER A 100 -8.52 8.97 4.38
C SER A 100 -8.67 10.03 3.30
N ALA A 101 -8.29 11.25 3.62
CA ALA A 101 -8.15 12.35 2.67
C ALA A 101 -6.70 12.83 2.70
N GLN A 102 -6.16 13.16 1.53
CA GLN A 102 -4.73 13.39 1.33
C GLN A 102 -4.51 14.59 0.42
N ALA A 103 -3.44 15.32 0.68
CA ALA A 103 -2.98 16.40 -0.19
C ALA A 103 -1.46 16.35 -0.32
N SER A 104 -0.95 16.59 -1.52
CA SER A 104 0.47 16.66 -1.82
C SER A 104 0.85 17.97 -2.51
N LYS A 105 2.12 18.34 -2.44
CA LYS A 105 2.68 19.52 -3.09
C LYS A 105 4.02 19.18 -3.72
N LEU A 106 4.14 19.41 -5.02
CA LEU A 106 5.37 19.28 -5.80
C LEU A 106 6.13 20.62 -5.84
N VAL A 107 7.44 20.58 -5.63
CA VAL A 107 8.37 21.69 -5.82
C VAL A 107 9.58 21.21 -6.63
N TYR A 108 10.02 22.01 -7.60
CA TYR A 108 11.25 21.75 -8.34
C TYR A 108 12.44 22.37 -7.60
N LEU A 109 13.52 21.61 -7.42
CA LEU A 109 14.73 22.06 -6.71
C LEU A 109 15.77 22.65 -7.65
N ASP A 110 15.58 22.51 -8.96
CA ASP A 110 16.49 22.95 -10.01
C ASP A 110 15.73 23.68 -11.14
N GLY A 111 16.46 24.47 -11.92
CA GLY A 111 15.90 25.19 -13.07
C GLY A 111 15.49 24.30 -14.24
N GLN A 112 16.09 23.09 -14.36
CA GLN A 112 15.78 22.12 -15.42
C GLN A 112 14.59 21.22 -15.07
N LYS A 113 14.04 21.32 -13.85
CA LYS A 113 12.91 20.54 -13.35
C LYS A 113 13.18 19.03 -13.26
N GLU A 114 14.45 18.64 -13.16
CA GLU A 114 14.85 17.24 -13.02
C GLU A 114 14.81 16.77 -11.56
N TYR A 115 15.06 17.66 -10.59
CA TYR A 115 14.99 17.36 -9.17
C TYR A 115 13.65 17.83 -8.61
N ARG A 116 12.86 16.89 -8.10
CA ARG A 116 11.54 17.19 -7.56
C ARG A 116 11.45 16.75 -6.11
N LEU A 117 10.88 17.62 -5.29
CA LEU A 117 10.53 17.36 -3.90
C LEU A 117 9.01 17.40 -3.78
N ILE A 118 8.43 16.30 -3.32
CA ILE A 118 6.99 16.20 -3.06
C ILE A 118 6.78 15.99 -1.58
N GLY A 119 6.00 16.86 -0.95
CA GLY A 119 5.52 16.67 0.42
C GLY A 119 4.06 16.29 0.42
N GLY A 120 3.61 15.46 1.36
CA GLY A 120 2.21 15.06 1.48
C GLY A 120 1.73 14.92 2.92
N LEU A 121 0.46 15.23 3.13
CA LEU A 121 -0.25 15.12 4.39
C LEU A 121 -1.54 14.32 4.19
N GLN A 122 -1.95 13.61 5.24
CA GLN A 122 -3.16 12.81 5.23
C GLN A 122 -3.87 12.89 6.58
N GLY A 123 -5.18 13.09 6.54
CA GLY A 123 -6.09 12.88 7.67
C GLY A 123 -6.82 11.55 7.49
N THR A 124 -6.97 10.77 8.56
CA THR A 124 -7.63 9.47 8.52
C THR A 124 -8.57 9.29 9.69
N TRP A 125 -9.79 8.86 9.40
CA TRP A 125 -10.71 8.30 10.38
C TRP A 125 -10.64 6.78 10.30
N THR A 126 -10.52 6.11 11.44
CA THR A 126 -10.51 4.65 11.54
C THR A 126 -11.58 4.21 12.52
N SER A 127 -12.39 3.24 12.13
CA SER A 127 -13.33 2.52 12.97
C SER A 127 -12.91 1.06 13.08
N ASN A 128 -12.58 0.63 14.29
CA ASN A 128 -12.28 -0.77 14.58
C ASN A 128 -13.46 -1.36 15.32
N THR A 129 -13.98 -2.47 14.82
CA THR A 129 -15.08 -3.22 15.44
C THR A 129 -14.59 -4.61 15.78
N TRP A 130 -14.78 -5.00 17.04
CA TRP A 130 -14.67 -6.38 17.48
C TRP A 130 -16.08 -6.93 17.64
N ASN A 131 -16.40 -8.03 16.97
CA ASN A 131 -17.64 -8.78 17.13
C ASN A 131 -17.32 -10.18 17.69
N GLY A 132 -17.88 -10.50 18.87
CA GLY A 132 -17.76 -11.79 19.53
C GLY A 132 -18.92 -12.76 19.24
N ASP A 133 -19.92 -12.36 18.46
CA ASP A 133 -21.14 -13.17 18.21
C ASP A 133 -20.84 -14.54 17.56
N ASP A 134 -19.76 -14.62 16.78
CA ASP A 134 -19.31 -15.85 16.11
C ASP A 134 -18.31 -16.68 16.98
N LEU A 135 -18.08 -16.30 18.24
CA LEU A 135 -17.20 -17.03 19.16
C LEU A 135 -17.99 -17.92 20.12
N SER A 136 -17.54 -19.18 20.24
CA SER A 136 -18.03 -20.10 21.26
C SER A 136 -17.19 -19.96 22.54
N TYR A 137 -17.82 -19.72 23.67
CA TYR A 137 -17.17 -19.54 24.97
C TYR A 137 -17.37 -20.77 25.87
N VAL A 138 -16.36 -21.13 26.67
CA VAL A 138 -16.44 -22.27 27.61
C VAL A 138 -17.59 -22.10 28.61
N SER A 139 -17.86 -20.87 29.01
CA SER A 139 -19.01 -20.45 29.82
C SER A 139 -20.37 -20.87 29.23
N GLN A 140 -20.52 -20.88 27.90
CA GLN A 140 -21.73 -21.36 27.22
C GLN A 140 -21.92 -22.88 27.40
N PHE A 141 -20.82 -23.64 27.45
CA PHE A 141 -20.86 -25.09 27.73
C PHE A 141 -21.02 -25.41 29.22
N LEU A 142 -20.54 -24.52 30.10
CA LEU A 142 -20.63 -24.67 31.56
C LEU A 142 -21.93 -24.07 32.15
N GLY A 143 -22.76 -23.41 31.35
CA GLY A 143 -23.98 -22.75 31.80
C GLY A 143 -23.73 -21.57 32.74
N THR A 144 -22.53 -20.99 32.72
CA THR A 144 -22.15 -19.86 33.57
C THR A 144 -22.26 -18.55 32.78
N ALA A 145 -22.64 -17.46 33.47
CA ALA A 145 -22.59 -16.14 32.86
C ALA A 145 -21.13 -15.75 32.61
N ASP A 146 -20.78 -15.46 31.36
CA ASP A 146 -19.46 -14.96 31.01
C ASP A 146 -19.46 -13.42 31.07
N PRO A 147 -18.69 -12.80 31.98
CA PRO A 147 -18.55 -11.35 31.98
C PRO A 147 -17.86 -10.82 30.72
N LEU A 148 -17.23 -11.67 29.89
CA LEU A 148 -16.60 -11.32 28.61
C LEU A 148 -17.45 -11.65 27.38
N ALA A 149 -18.50 -12.46 27.50
CA ALA A 149 -19.44 -12.70 26.40
C ALA A 149 -20.43 -11.53 26.35
N THR A 150 -20.01 -10.39 25.82
CA THR A 150 -20.92 -9.26 25.54
C THR A 150 -20.47 -8.42 24.36
N MET A 151 -21.50 -7.96 23.62
CA MET A 151 -21.65 -6.87 22.66
C MET A 151 -20.43 -6.43 21.85
N ALA A 152 -20.60 -6.37 20.53
CA ALA A 152 -19.62 -5.83 19.62
C ALA A 152 -19.09 -4.45 20.09
N VAL A 153 -17.76 -4.32 20.21
CA VAL A 153 -17.09 -3.09 20.64
C VAL A 153 -16.61 -2.36 19.40
N THR A 154 -17.05 -1.11 19.23
CA THR A 154 -16.56 -0.22 18.17
C THR A 154 -15.74 0.92 18.77
N GLN A 155 -14.49 1.06 18.31
CA GLN A 155 -13.60 2.15 18.66
C GLN A 155 -13.27 2.99 17.42
N ASN A 156 -13.59 4.28 17.50
CA ASN A 156 -13.26 5.25 16.45
C ASN A 156 -12.05 6.08 16.86
N ARG A 157 -11.13 6.32 15.93
CA ARG A 157 -9.97 7.18 16.10
C ARG A 157 -9.74 8.06 14.89
N VAL A 158 -9.10 9.20 15.12
CA VAL A 158 -8.60 10.08 14.07
C VAL A 158 -7.08 10.12 14.17
N SER A 159 -6.42 9.96 13.03
CA SER A 159 -4.98 10.03 12.91
C SER A 159 -4.54 10.92 11.75
N ALA A 160 -3.32 11.42 11.84
CA ALA A 160 -2.62 12.12 10.79
C ALA A 160 -1.50 11.23 10.23
N SER A 161 -1.11 11.50 8.98
CA SER A 161 0.08 10.94 8.36
C SER A 161 0.79 12.03 7.56
N ALA A 162 2.09 11.90 7.43
CA ALA A 162 2.92 12.80 6.63
C ALA A 162 3.97 12.01 5.88
N GLY A 163 4.39 12.49 4.71
CA GLY A 163 5.44 11.86 3.94
C GLY A 163 6.10 12.81 2.96
N PHE A 164 7.23 12.39 2.42
CA PHE A 164 7.94 13.11 1.37
C PHE A 164 8.54 12.15 0.35
N ILE A 165 8.83 12.68 -0.84
CA ILE A 165 9.54 12.01 -1.93
C ILE A 165 10.54 13.01 -2.50
N LEU A 166 11.79 12.59 -2.60
CA LEU A 166 12.82 13.25 -3.39
C LEU A 166 13.06 12.38 -4.63
N GLU A 167 12.97 12.99 -5.82
CA GLU A 167 13.16 12.26 -7.07
C GLU A 167 14.05 13.03 -8.05
N TYR A 168 14.83 12.26 -8.80
CA TYR A 168 15.53 12.71 -10.00
C TYR A 168 14.84 12.10 -11.22
N VAL A 169 14.20 12.94 -12.02
CA VAL A 169 13.46 12.59 -13.24
C VAL A 169 14.15 13.27 -14.42
N PRO A 170 15.01 12.56 -15.17
CA PRO A 170 15.78 13.16 -16.25
C PRO A 170 14.89 13.65 -17.40
N SER A 171 15.38 14.67 -18.09
CA SER A 171 14.73 15.20 -19.30
C SER A 171 14.72 14.16 -20.43
N SER A 172 15.79 13.38 -20.55
CA SER A 172 15.90 12.24 -21.47
C SER A 172 14.87 11.15 -21.13
N ALA A 173 14.41 10.42 -22.14
CA ALA A 173 13.56 9.23 -21.96
C ALA A 173 14.38 7.94 -21.78
N TYR A 174 15.70 8.00 -22.00
CA TYR A 174 16.61 6.85 -21.92
C TYR A 174 17.37 6.77 -20.60
N ASP A 175 17.36 7.86 -19.83
CA ASP A 175 18.08 7.94 -18.58
C ASP A 175 17.23 7.40 -17.42
N ALA A 176 17.89 6.80 -16.45
CA ALA A 176 17.24 6.21 -15.29
C ALA A 176 16.67 7.29 -14.35
N THR A 177 15.46 7.02 -13.85
CA THR A 177 14.83 7.80 -12.78
C THR A 177 15.24 7.21 -11.44
N TYR A 178 15.46 8.05 -10.42
CA TYR A 178 15.77 7.61 -9.05
C TYR A 178 14.85 8.29 -8.05
N TRP A 179 14.53 7.60 -6.96
CA TRP A 179 13.76 8.19 -5.87
C TRP A 179 14.12 7.67 -4.50
N LEU A 180 13.94 8.54 -3.52
CA LEU A 180 13.96 8.27 -2.10
C LEU A 180 12.68 8.84 -1.49
N SER A 181 11.99 8.06 -0.66
CA SER A 181 10.78 8.52 0.01
C SER A 181 10.70 7.99 1.44
N SER A 182 9.96 8.72 2.27
CA SER A 182 9.63 8.31 3.63
C SER A 182 8.22 8.75 3.97
N ALA A 183 7.52 7.95 4.76
CA ALA A 183 6.22 8.30 5.31
C ALA A 183 6.07 7.84 6.76
N TRP A 184 5.38 8.65 7.55
CA TRP A 184 4.99 8.39 8.92
C TRP A 184 3.47 8.42 9.01
N HIS A 185 2.90 7.27 9.36
CA HIS A 185 1.46 7.06 9.40
C HIS A 185 0.95 6.85 10.83
N ASN A 186 -0.35 7.08 10.99
CA ASN A 186 -1.11 6.84 12.21
C ASN A 186 -0.67 7.68 13.43
N ILE A 187 -0.23 8.92 13.20
CA ILE A 187 0.08 9.90 14.25
C ILE A 187 -1.24 10.27 14.95
N GLY A 188 -1.34 10.11 16.27
CA GLY A 188 -2.56 10.44 17.02
C GLY A 188 -2.82 11.93 17.06
N VAL A 189 -4.06 12.36 16.79
CA VAL A 189 -4.45 13.79 16.83
C VAL A 189 -5.18 14.15 18.13
N ASN A 190 -6.14 13.32 18.57
CA ASN A 190 -7.00 13.60 19.73
C ASN A 190 -7.17 12.40 20.69
N GLN A 191 -6.30 11.40 20.58
CA GLN A 191 -6.29 10.20 21.42
C GLN A 191 -4.84 9.73 21.53
N ASP A 192 -4.49 9.09 22.64
CA ASP A 192 -3.20 8.41 22.80
C ASP A 192 -3.15 7.20 21.86
N VAL A 193 -2.86 7.46 20.58
CA VAL A 193 -2.49 6.41 19.65
C VAL A 193 -1.10 5.96 20.06
N SER A 194 -1.03 4.81 20.73
CA SER A 194 0.23 4.20 21.15
C SER A 194 1.24 4.28 20.00
N ILE A 195 2.48 4.65 20.33
CA ILE A 195 3.62 4.71 19.40
C ILE A 195 3.73 3.40 18.59
N GLU A 196 3.29 2.29 19.15
CA GLU A 196 3.28 0.97 18.52
C GLU A 196 2.33 0.86 17.32
N HIS A 197 1.30 1.70 17.21
CA HIS A 197 0.40 1.76 16.05
C HIS A 197 0.94 2.65 14.92
N GLN A 198 1.93 3.48 15.22
CA GLN A 198 2.55 4.35 14.22
C GLN A 198 3.42 3.53 13.30
N ARG A 199 3.29 3.77 12.00
CA ARG A 199 4.05 3.06 10.97
C ARG A 199 4.97 4.04 10.27
N ILE A 200 6.25 3.71 10.22
CA ILE A 200 7.23 4.45 9.43
C ILE A 200 7.72 3.55 8.30
N ASN A 201 7.78 4.10 7.08
CA ASN A 201 8.37 3.44 5.94
C ASN A 201 9.36 4.33 5.22
N ILE A 202 10.44 3.72 4.75
CA ILE A 202 11.42 4.32 3.85
C ILE A 202 11.43 3.48 2.58
N GLN A 203 11.44 4.14 1.43
CA GLN A 203 11.53 3.48 0.13
C GLN A 203 12.60 4.14 -0.72
N VAL A 204 13.34 3.33 -1.45
CA VAL A 204 14.28 3.78 -2.48
C VAL A 204 14.07 2.93 -3.71
N GLY A 205 14.24 3.52 -4.90
CA GLY A 205 14.19 2.75 -6.12
C GLY A 205 14.64 3.50 -7.34
N THR A 206 14.65 2.77 -8.44
CA THR A 206 15.01 3.27 -9.76
C THR A 206 14.10 2.67 -10.83
N LYS A 207 13.89 3.43 -11.90
CA LYS A 207 13.24 2.98 -13.12
C LYS A 207 14.21 3.21 -14.26
N ILE A 208 14.64 2.13 -14.89
CA ILE A 208 15.63 2.11 -15.96
C ILE A 208 14.87 1.79 -17.25
N PRO A 209 14.76 2.75 -18.20
CA PRO A 209 14.26 2.46 -19.53
C PRO A 209 15.14 1.40 -20.19
N ILE A 210 14.52 0.34 -20.73
CA ILE A 210 15.22 -0.73 -21.45
C ILE A 210 14.51 -0.99 -22.75
N ASP A 211 15.24 -1.45 -23.77
CA ASP A 211 14.64 -1.82 -25.05
C ASP A 211 14.42 -3.34 -25.08
N ILE A 212 13.17 -3.78 -25.14
CA ILE A 212 12.80 -5.20 -25.19
C ILE A 212 12.12 -5.49 -26.53
N PRO A 213 12.62 -6.46 -27.32
CA PRO A 213 11.99 -6.86 -28.57
C PRO A 213 10.54 -7.36 -28.40
N PRO A 214 9.69 -7.29 -29.44
CA PRO A 214 8.29 -7.72 -29.37
C PRO A 214 8.11 -9.20 -28.98
N PHE A 215 7.31 -9.49 -27.95
CA PHE A 215 6.86 -10.86 -27.63
C PHE A 215 5.68 -11.33 -28.50
N PHE A 216 4.81 -10.41 -28.93
CA PHE A 216 3.66 -10.69 -29.79
C PHE A 216 3.62 -9.70 -30.97
N GLY A 217 3.78 -10.18 -32.21
CA GLY A 217 3.44 -9.43 -33.44
C GLY A 217 4.51 -9.34 -34.53
N ASN A 218 4.04 -9.36 -35.78
CA ASN A 218 4.75 -9.62 -37.03
C ASN A 218 5.52 -8.41 -37.62
N ASN A 219 6.28 -7.65 -36.82
CA ASN A 219 6.97 -6.41 -37.24
C ASN A 219 6.09 -5.28 -37.83
N LEU A 220 4.77 -5.47 -37.97
CA LEU A 220 3.79 -4.44 -38.38
C LEU A 220 3.39 -3.49 -37.23
N GLY A 221 3.92 -3.69 -36.03
CA GLY A 221 3.62 -2.92 -34.82
C GLY A 221 4.74 -1.97 -34.40
N SER A 222 5.67 -1.64 -35.30
CA SER A 222 6.76 -0.67 -35.10
C SER A 222 6.28 0.75 -34.81
N ASP A 223 4.99 1.02 -35.02
CA ASP A 223 4.36 2.36 -34.86
C ASP A 223 3.59 2.53 -33.54
N LEU A 224 3.64 1.54 -32.64
CA LEU A 224 3.09 1.65 -31.29
C LEU A 224 4.26 1.88 -30.32
N ASP A 225 4.35 3.09 -29.76
CA ASP A 225 5.33 3.44 -28.72
C ASP A 225 5.11 2.55 -27.50
N ARG A 226 5.97 1.54 -27.33
CA ARG A 226 5.91 0.57 -26.23
C ARG A 226 6.81 1.04 -25.11
N GLU A 227 6.25 1.15 -23.90
CA GLU A 227 7.07 1.34 -22.71
C GLU A 227 7.69 -0.01 -22.31
N SER A 228 9.01 -0.02 -22.22
CA SER A 228 9.78 -1.12 -21.66
C SER A 228 10.73 -0.56 -20.60
N ALA A 229 10.66 -1.10 -19.39
CA ALA A 229 11.40 -0.58 -18.25
C ALA A 229 11.68 -1.67 -17.22
N LEU A 230 12.84 -1.58 -16.57
CA LEU A 230 13.15 -2.30 -15.34
C LEU A 230 12.99 -1.35 -14.16
N THR A 231 12.04 -1.65 -13.28
CA THR A 231 11.84 -0.96 -12.02
C THR A 231 12.43 -1.80 -10.91
N MET A 232 13.36 -1.26 -10.12
CA MET A 232 13.91 -1.91 -8.94
C MET A 232 13.59 -1.07 -7.72
N ALA A 233 13.17 -1.69 -6.61
CA ALA A 233 12.94 -0.93 -5.40
C ALA A 233 13.15 -1.75 -4.12
N LEU A 234 13.34 -1.00 -3.05
CA LEU A 234 13.50 -1.48 -1.69
C LEU A 234 12.59 -0.64 -0.79
N GLN A 235 11.86 -1.31 0.10
CA GLN A 235 11.11 -0.70 1.18
C GLN A 235 11.54 -1.31 2.51
N VAL A 236 11.69 -0.47 3.53
CA VAL A 236 11.80 -0.90 4.92
C VAL A 236 10.66 -0.27 5.71
N ARG A 237 9.98 -1.08 6.52
CA ARG A 237 8.89 -0.67 7.40
C ARG A 237 9.17 -1.03 8.85
N LYS A 238 8.74 -0.15 9.75
CA LYS A 238 8.65 -0.41 11.18
C LYS A 238 7.26 -0.02 11.68
N GLN A 239 6.61 -0.93 12.40
CA GLN A 239 5.38 -0.65 13.15
C GLN A 239 5.40 -1.44 14.45
N GLY A 240 5.43 -0.71 15.57
CA GLY A 240 5.69 -1.29 16.89
C GLY A 240 6.96 -2.14 16.93
N PRO A 241 6.90 -3.41 17.42
CA PRO A 241 8.06 -4.30 17.45
C PRO A 241 8.36 -4.92 16.07
N SER A 242 7.41 -4.83 15.13
CA SER A 242 7.53 -5.44 13.80
C SER A 242 8.46 -4.63 12.90
N ARG A 243 9.34 -5.34 12.20
CA ARG A 243 10.21 -4.80 11.15
C ARG A 243 10.13 -5.70 9.93
N GLN A 244 10.00 -5.07 8.78
CA GLN A 244 9.88 -5.75 7.51
C GLN A 244 10.65 -5.01 6.44
N MET A 245 11.19 -5.78 5.51
CA MET A 245 11.78 -5.29 4.29
C MET A 245 11.09 -5.95 3.10
N ASP A 246 10.82 -5.17 2.06
CA ASP A 246 10.33 -5.62 0.77
C ASP A 246 11.34 -5.19 -0.28
N ALA A 247 11.92 -6.11 -1.06
CA ALA A 247 12.94 -5.81 -2.06
C ALA A 247 12.69 -6.61 -3.33
N GLY A 248 12.79 -5.99 -4.49
CA GLY A 248 12.49 -6.69 -5.73
C GLY A 248 12.56 -5.80 -6.95
N PHE A 249 12.05 -6.35 -8.05
CA PHE A 249 11.99 -5.66 -9.32
C PHE A 249 10.72 -6.01 -10.09
N ASN A 250 10.32 -5.10 -10.97
CA ASN A 250 9.33 -5.31 -12.00
C ASN A 250 9.98 -5.06 -13.37
N ILE A 251 9.63 -5.87 -14.35
CA ILE A 251 9.92 -5.63 -15.76
C ILE A 251 8.59 -5.31 -16.43
N ILE A 252 8.52 -4.16 -17.06
CA ILE A 252 7.45 -3.80 -17.98
C ILE A 252 7.95 -4.11 -19.38
N ALA A 253 7.20 -4.94 -20.09
CA ALA A 253 7.36 -5.23 -21.51
C ALA A 253 5.95 -5.11 -22.12
N SER A 254 5.52 -3.88 -22.42
CA SER A 254 4.13 -3.58 -22.76
C SER A 254 3.56 -4.53 -23.82
N PRO A 255 2.36 -5.11 -23.60
CA PRO A 255 1.39 -4.78 -22.55
C PRO A 255 1.57 -5.55 -21.24
N LEU A 256 2.64 -6.32 -21.07
CA LEU A 256 2.84 -7.18 -19.90
C LEU A 256 3.73 -6.54 -18.83
N LEU A 257 3.46 -6.90 -17.58
CA LEU A 257 4.28 -6.57 -16.43
C LEU A 257 4.59 -7.87 -15.68
N PHE A 258 5.84 -8.06 -15.31
CA PHE A 258 6.29 -9.19 -14.49
C PHE A 258 7.06 -8.66 -13.30
N GLY A 259 6.86 -9.23 -12.12
CA GLY A 259 7.56 -8.80 -10.91
C GLY A 259 7.98 -9.97 -10.04
N VAL A 260 9.14 -9.82 -9.41
CA VAL A 260 9.63 -10.73 -8.38
C VAL A 260 10.08 -9.92 -7.19
N TRP A 261 9.48 -10.21 -6.04
CA TRP A 261 9.75 -9.50 -4.79
C TRP A 261 10.03 -10.48 -3.66
N TYR A 262 10.88 -10.06 -2.75
CA TYR A 262 11.16 -10.75 -1.52
C TYR A 262 10.64 -9.90 -0.36
N ARG A 263 9.87 -10.52 0.53
CA ARG A 263 9.39 -9.94 1.78
C ARG A 263 10.02 -10.68 2.96
N GLY A 264 10.56 -9.91 3.89
CA GLY A 264 11.23 -10.40 5.09
C GLY A 264 12.51 -9.62 5.37
N MET A 265 12.98 -9.63 6.62
CA MET A 265 14.27 -9.03 6.95
C MET A 265 15.43 -9.86 6.35
N VAL A 266 16.61 -9.24 6.18
CA VAL A 266 17.83 -9.96 5.78
C VAL A 266 18.50 -10.65 6.98
N TRP A 267 18.28 -10.12 8.18
CA TRP A 267 18.84 -10.61 9.44
C TRP A 267 17.82 -10.55 10.58
N GLY A 268 18.02 -11.39 11.60
CA GLY A 268 17.18 -11.46 12.79
C GLY A 268 16.04 -12.47 12.70
N ALA A 269 15.11 -12.41 13.66
CA ALA A 269 14.05 -13.40 13.82
C ALA A 269 12.98 -13.34 12.71
N THR A 270 12.76 -12.19 12.07
CA THR A 270 11.77 -11.99 10.99
C THR A 270 12.39 -12.13 9.60
N ARG A 271 13.42 -12.96 9.48
CA ARG A 271 14.26 -13.06 8.26
C ARG A 271 13.61 -13.74 7.06
N ARG A 272 12.38 -14.24 7.15
CA ARG A 272 11.71 -15.00 6.08
C ARG A 272 10.21 -14.83 6.21
N ASP A 273 9.58 -14.21 5.21
CA ASP A 273 8.12 -14.13 5.10
C ASP A 273 7.68 -14.78 3.79
N ALA A 274 7.87 -14.11 2.65
CA ALA A 274 7.40 -14.61 1.36
C ALA A 274 8.28 -14.21 0.17
N LEU A 275 8.28 -15.04 -0.86
CA LEU A 275 8.62 -14.66 -2.23
C LEU A 275 7.33 -14.36 -2.98
N ILE A 276 7.29 -13.24 -3.67
CA ILE A 276 6.08 -12.70 -4.28
C ILE A 276 6.31 -12.64 -5.78
N GLY A 277 5.50 -13.40 -6.52
CA GLY A 277 5.43 -13.32 -7.97
C GLY A 277 4.28 -12.40 -8.40
N THR A 278 4.55 -11.46 -9.30
CA THR A 278 3.55 -10.55 -9.86
C THR A 278 3.47 -10.72 -11.38
N VAL A 279 2.25 -10.73 -11.90
CA VAL A 279 1.96 -10.60 -13.34
C VAL A 279 0.93 -9.49 -13.52
N GLY A 280 1.09 -8.69 -14.55
CA GLY A 280 0.13 -7.65 -14.90
C GLY A 280 -0.04 -7.47 -16.40
N TRP A 281 -1.13 -6.80 -16.75
CA TRP A 281 -1.50 -6.44 -18.09
C TRP A 281 -1.95 -4.97 -18.12
N ALA A 282 -1.30 -4.17 -18.95
CA ALA A 282 -1.54 -2.74 -19.10
C ALA A 282 -2.02 -2.45 -20.53
N ARG A 283 -3.16 -1.78 -20.66
CA ARG A 283 -3.66 -1.31 -21.97
C ARG A 283 -4.52 -0.06 -21.80
N GLY A 284 -4.12 1.01 -22.50
CA GLY A 284 -4.80 2.31 -22.48
C GLY A 284 -4.94 2.84 -21.06
N ASN A 285 -6.18 2.86 -20.57
CA ASN A 285 -6.53 3.42 -19.27
C ASN A 285 -6.46 2.40 -18.13
N ILE A 286 -6.27 1.10 -18.43
CA ILE A 286 -6.39 0.03 -17.44
C ILE A 286 -5.03 -0.63 -17.20
N LEU A 287 -4.70 -0.88 -15.93
CA LEU A 287 -3.69 -1.84 -15.51
C LEU A 287 -4.32 -2.84 -14.54
N LEU A 288 -4.21 -4.12 -14.90
CA LEU A 288 -4.57 -5.24 -14.04
C LEU A 288 -3.29 -5.89 -13.54
N GLN A 289 -3.16 -6.10 -12.24
CA GLN A 289 -2.04 -6.81 -11.64
C GLN A 289 -2.57 -7.87 -10.69
N THR A 290 -1.91 -9.02 -10.69
CA THR A 290 -2.16 -10.09 -9.72
C THR A 290 -0.83 -10.54 -9.14
N SER A 291 -0.80 -10.79 -7.85
CA SER A 291 0.37 -11.36 -7.19
C SER A 291 0.02 -12.49 -6.25
N TYR A 292 0.97 -13.39 -6.06
CA TYR A 292 0.89 -14.47 -5.09
C TYR A 292 2.13 -14.49 -4.19
N ASP A 293 1.89 -14.50 -2.89
CA ASP A 293 2.90 -14.63 -1.86
C ASP A 293 3.13 -16.10 -1.58
N LEU A 294 4.25 -16.63 -2.05
CA LEU A 294 4.76 -17.94 -1.72
C LEU A 294 5.48 -17.87 -0.36
N PRO A 295 4.95 -18.46 0.73
CA PRO A 295 5.59 -18.39 2.03
C PRO A 295 6.93 -19.11 2.02
N VAL A 296 7.96 -18.44 2.51
CA VAL A 296 9.29 -19.04 2.78
C VAL A 296 9.59 -19.11 4.28
N SER A 297 8.59 -18.75 5.09
CA SER A 297 8.62 -18.77 6.55
C SER A 297 8.31 -20.16 7.12
N SER A 298 8.47 -20.31 8.44
CA SER A 298 8.16 -21.55 9.15
C SER A 298 6.66 -21.85 9.28
N LEU A 299 5.78 -20.96 8.81
CA LEU A 299 4.32 -21.16 8.86
C LEU A 299 3.81 -22.17 7.82
N GLY A 300 4.66 -22.63 6.90
CA GLY A 300 4.33 -23.64 5.89
C GLY A 300 3.75 -23.05 4.60
N LEU A 301 3.71 -23.87 3.54
CA LEU A 301 3.33 -23.45 2.19
C LEU A 301 1.85 -23.07 2.07
N ASP A 302 1.00 -23.58 2.98
CA ASP A 302 -0.44 -23.32 3.00
C ASP A 302 -0.81 -21.94 3.58
N THR A 303 0.18 -21.08 3.86
CA THR A 303 -0.03 -19.72 4.41
C THR A 303 0.24 -18.61 3.40
N GLY A 304 -0.08 -18.85 2.13
CA GLY A 304 0.06 -17.87 1.06
C GLY A 304 -0.92 -16.70 1.15
N ALA A 305 -0.72 -15.72 0.28
CA ALA A 305 -1.67 -14.63 0.07
C ALA A 305 -1.81 -14.34 -1.42
N PHE A 306 -3.04 -14.10 -1.86
CA PHE A 306 -3.35 -13.71 -3.22
C PHE A 306 -3.85 -12.27 -3.23
N GLU A 307 -3.38 -11.48 -4.19
CA GLU A 307 -3.72 -10.07 -4.31
C GLU A 307 -4.02 -9.69 -5.76
N ILE A 308 -5.11 -8.95 -5.96
CA ILE A 308 -5.49 -8.35 -7.25
C ILE A 308 -5.49 -6.83 -7.09
N SER A 309 -4.94 -6.14 -8.07
CA SER A 309 -4.97 -4.69 -8.18
C SER A 309 -5.49 -4.27 -9.54
N VAL A 310 -6.44 -3.35 -9.55
CA VAL A 310 -7.04 -2.76 -10.75
C VAL A 310 -6.81 -1.27 -10.70
N TRP A 311 -6.27 -0.75 -11.78
CA TRP A 311 -5.95 0.64 -11.97
C TRP A 311 -6.73 1.15 -13.17
N TYR A 312 -7.37 2.30 -13.02
CA TYR A 312 -8.10 2.97 -14.08
C TYR A 312 -7.79 4.46 -14.10
N GLY A 313 -7.08 4.94 -15.13
CA GLY A 313 -6.89 6.37 -15.40
C GLY A 313 -8.09 6.94 -16.16
N ILE A 314 -8.55 8.14 -15.79
CA ILE A 314 -9.61 8.84 -16.54
C ILE A 314 -9.07 9.26 -17.91
N ASP A 315 -7.85 9.80 -17.95
CA ASP A 315 -7.09 9.86 -19.19
C ASP A 315 -6.22 8.61 -19.34
N ALA A 316 -5.62 8.42 -20.51
CA ALA A 316 -4.65 7.36 -20.76
C ALA A 316 -3.61 7.28 -19.64
N LEU A 317 -3.80 6.30 -18.75
CA LEU A 317 -2.87 5.92 -17.69
C LEU A 317 -1.54 5.61 -18.37
N PHE A 318 -1.59 4.75 -19.40
CA PHE A 318 -0.48 4.48 -20.31
C PHE A 318 -0.72 5.17 -21.65
N ARG A 319 0.13 6.14 -21.99
CA ARG A 319 0.17 6.74 -23.33
C ARG A 319 1.19 6.00 -24.19
N PHE A 320 0.69 5.09 -25.03
CA PHE A 320 1.50 4.39 -26.05
C PHE A 320 1.68 5.24 -27.33
N THR A 321 1.77 6.56 -27.19
CA THR A 321 1.73 7.51 -28.31
C THR A 321 3.06 8.22 -28.48
N GLY A 322 3.67 8.03 -29.66
CA GLY A 322 4.76 8.85 -30.15
C GLY A 322 4.37 10.29 -30.36
N LYS A 323 5.38 11.16 -30.34
CA LYS A 323 5.28 12.59 -30.62
C LYS A 323 4.57 12.85 -31.96
N GLY A 324 3.25 13.02 -31.92
CA GLY A 324 2.55 13.89 -32.84
C GLY A 324 2.92 15.34 -32.49
N GLY A 325 3.55 16.05 -33.43
CA GLY A 325 4.22 17.33 -33.24
C GLY A 325 3.36 18.54 -32.83
N ASN A 326 2.27 18.37 -32.08
CA ASN A 326 1.45 19.49 -31.63
C ASN A 326 0.90 19.40 -30.19
N ASP A 327 1.21 18.36 -29.41
CA ASP A 327 0.65 18.24 -28.07
C ASP A 327 1.67 18.64 -26.98
N ARG A 328 1.62 19.92 -26.57
CA ARG A 328 2.51 20.54 -25.56
C ARG A 328 2.27 20.05 -24.12
N ARG A 329 1.51 18.98 -23.90
CA ARG A 329 1.31 18.37 -22.58
C ARG A 329 2.16 17.13 -22.44
N GLY A 330 3.45 17.33 -22.19
CA GLY A 330 4.38 16.27 -21.82
C GLY A 330 4.01 15.66 -20.46
N ARG A 331 3.05 14.74 -20.46
CA ARG A 331 2.71 13.95 -19.27
C ARG A 331 3.73 12.81 -19.13
N LYS A 332 4.84 13.07 -18.43
CA LYS A 332 5.70 12.02 -17.88
C LYS A 332 5.26 11.71 -16.44
N CYS A 333 4.21 10.91 -16.29
CA CYS A 333 3.85 10.35 -14.99
C CYS A 333 3.28 8.94 -15.17
N LEU A 334 4.16 7.94 -15.08
CA LEU A 334 3.84 6.63 -14.54
C LEU A 334 5.11 6.03 -13.92
N ARG A 335 5.09 5.84 -12.60
CA ARG A 335 6.04 5.02 -11.86
C ARG A 335 5.41 3.65 -11.65
N TYR A 336 5.59 2.75 -12.62
CA TYR A 336 5.40 1.31 -12.41
C TYR A 336 6.61 0.63 -13.03
#